data_AF-A0A8B5X183-F1
#
_entry.id   AF-A0A8B5X183-F1
#
_cell.length_a   1.000
_cell.length_b   1.000
_cell.length_c   1.000
_cell.angle_alpha   90.00
_cell.angle_beta   90.00
_cell.angle_gamma   90.00
#
_symmetry.space_group_name_H-M   'P 1'
#
loop_
_entity.id
_entity.type
_entity.pdbx_description
1 polymer ?
#
loop_
_entity_poly.entity_id
_entity_poly.type
_entity_poly.pdbx_seq_one_letter_code
_entity_poly.pdbx_strand_id
1 'polypeptide(L)'
;MAGAQVVDRYAVLDRYTGEETTVFFKLSRPIEATPVEDGTYVASVKGRTPRFDVPAVETPAADGWAFEQFAGQPAIRIEDWWRLDTAPDGSHRLVEVQNRSVLPNGTVLVNGAPESLVNRLRQMGAVSDIPEVYGDRTGPVGPIRLLSVFSDDDTVVQRPLNATFTAAAGESVVLHYEMPTAGSVFMRPGLMFPLEARTGEPVMTTFLNRLNFISLMLALFFGTAALPHILIRYYTVPSAEAARKSTIVAIAGIGLFYILTMYLGVGAVASGALNPETSNMSAPLLARSFGEVLFAMISGIAFTTVLATVSGLIMAASGAVAHDLMGNILRREVSDSAKVLAGRVVAVVVGLIGIVLGIAFRDMNVSFLVGWAFAVAASANLPSLLFLLFWKKTTAHGIIASILVGVVSSVTLIMLSPDMWVRYGFDAASAPMPINQPGIVSIPLSFAVLVVVSLATQKKSETVADV
;
A
#
# COMPACT_ATOMS: atom_id res chain seq x y z
N MET A 1 -24.70 10.24 25.23
CA MET A 1 -23.95 9.39 26.17
C MET A 1 -23.84 10.12 27.49
N ALA A 2 -24.36 9.58 28.58
CA ALA A 2 -24.27 10.23 29.90
C ALA A 2 -22.83 10.14 30.43
N GLY A 3 -22.28 11.22 31.01
CA GLY A 3 -20.92 11.25 31.56
C GLY A 3 -19.77 11.29 30.54
N ALA A 4 -20.08 11.40 29.24
CA ALA A 4 -19.06 11.52 28.20
C ALA A 4 -18.56 12.96 28.06
N GLN A 5 -17.25 13.15 27.90
CA GLN A 5 -16.60 14.43 27.68
C GLN A 5 -15.68 14.37 26.45
N VAL A 6 -15.62 15.46 25.68
CA VAL A 6 -14.67 15.58 24.57
C VAL A 6 -13.30 15.91 25.15
N VAL A 7 -12.30 15.07 24.87
CA VAL A 7 -10.92 15.22 25.35
C VAL A 7 -10.02 15.79 24.25
N ASP A 8 -10.25 15.38 23.02
CA ASP A 8 -9.43 15.78 21.87
C ASP A 8 -10.26 15.82 20.59
N ARG A 9 -9.72 16.48 19.56
CA ARG A 9 -10.33 16.63 18.24
C ARG A 9 -9.27 16.51 17.17
N TYR A 10 -9.54 15.70 16.17
CA TYR A 10 -8.72 15.57 14.98
C TYR A 10 -9.56 15.76 13.73
N ALA A 11 -9.05 16.47 12.73
CA ALA A 11 -9.71 16.63 11.45
C ALA A 11 -8.78 16.19 10.32
N VAL A 12 -9.29 15.34 9.44
CA VAL A 12 -8.63 15.04 8.17
C VAL A 12 -8.87 16.21 7.24
N LEU A 13 -7.79 16.91 6.92
CA LEU A 13 -7.82 18.03 6.00
C LEU A 13 -7.71 17.53 4.56
N ASP A 14 -8.47 18.14 3.66
CA ASP A 14 -8.19 18.03 2.25
C ASP A 14 -6.81 18.68 2.00
N ARG A 15 -5.89 17.90 1.43
CA ARG A 15 -4.50 18.30 1.20
C ARG A 15 -4.32 19.54 0.31
N TYR A 16 -5.40 20.01 -0.31
CA TYR A 16 -5.36 21.01 -1.36
C TYR A 16 -6.18 22.24 -1.06
N THR A 17 -7.35 22.08 -0.44
CA THR A 17 -8.15 23.22 0.05
C THR A 17 -7.81 23.58 1.49
N GLY A 18 -7.25 22.65 2.27
CA GLY A 18 -7.11 22.79 3.71
C GLY A 18 -8.44 22.67 4.46
N GLU A 19 -9.54 22.33 3.77
CA GLU A 19 -10.86 22.16 4.41
C GLU A 19 -10.95 20.83 5.16
N GLU A 20 -11.73 20.82 6.24
CA GLU A 20 -11.97 19.61 7.02
C GLU A 20 -12.93 18.68 6.27
N THR A 21 -12.42 17.54 5.83
CA THR A 21 -13.21 16.52 5.12
C THR A 21 -13.85 15.52 6.07
N THR A 22 -13.22 15.24 7.20
CA THR A 22 -13.73 14.30 8.20
C THR A 22 -13.23 14.70 9.57
N VAL A 23 -14.15 14.85 10.52
CA VAL A 23 -13.84 15.26 11.90
C VAL A 23 -14.02 14.09 12.85
N PHE A 24 -13.09 13.96 13.78
CA PHE A 24 -13.07 12.97 14.83
C PHE A 24 -12.97 13.64 16.19
N PHE A 25 -13.64 13.05 17.16
CA PHE A 25 -13.57 13.45 18.57
C PHE A 25 -13.11 12.27 19.41
N LYS A 26 -12.14 12.53 20.29
CA LYS A 26 -11.78 11.62 21.37
C LYS A 26 -12.72 11.87 22.53
N LEU A 27 -13.47 10.86 22.93
CA LEU A 27 -14.42 10.94 24.02
C LEU A 27 -13.89 10.16 25.22
N SER A 28 -13.88 10.79 26.39
CA SER A 28 -13.74 10.11 27.67
C SER A 28 -15.12 9.76 28.20
N ARG A 29 -15.40 8.47 28.42
CA ARG A 29 -16.73 8.03 28.87
C ARG A 29 -16.67 6.87 29.87
N PRO A 30 -17.58 6.83 30.85
CA PRO A 30 -17.80 5.65 31.68
C PRO A 30 -18.36 4.48 30.87
N ILE A 31 -17.89 3.28 31.14
CA ILE A 31 -18.48 2.00 30.73
C ILE A 31 -18.65 1.15 31.98
N GLU A 32 -19.87 0.67 32.20
CA GLU A 32 -20.17 -0.21 33.32
C GLU A 32 -19.31 -1.49 33.27
N ALA A 33 -18.78 -1.85 34.44
CA ALA A 33 -17.96 -3.01 34.63
C ALA A 33 -18.72 -4.04 35.48
N THR A 34 -18.72 -5.31 35.07
CA THR A 34 -19.31 -6.40 35.82
C THR A 34 -18.21 -7.19 36.55
N PRO A 35 -18.34 -7.42 37.87
CA PRO A 35 -17.40 -8.27 38.59
C PRO A 35 -17.53 -9.74 38.16
N VAL A 36 -16.42 -10.47 38.21
CA VAL A 36 -16.30 -11.90 37.90
C VAL A 36 -15.81 -12.65 39.15
N GLU A 37 -16.13 -13.93 39.28
CA GLU A 37 -15.86 -14.77 40.46
C GLU A 37 -14.39 -14.76 40.92
N ASP A 38 -13.44 -14.57 40.00
CA ASP A 38 -12.00 -14.55 40.29
C ASP A 38 -11.48 -13.20 40.84
N GLY A 39 -12.37 -12.25 41.18
CA GLY A 39 -11.99 -10.92 41.67
C GLY A 39 -11.61 -9.92 40.56
N THR A 40 -11.75 -10.33 39.30
CA THR A 40 -11.53 -9.50 38.11
C THR A 40 -12.84 -8.87 37.61
N TYR A 41 -12.75 -7.90 36.70
CA TYR A 41 -13.89 -7.21 36.13
C TYR A 41 -13.90 -7.35 34.60
N VAL A 42 -15.08 -7.24 34.01
CA VAL A 42 -15.30 -7.22 32.57
C VAL A 42 -16.13 -6.01 32.17
N ALA A 43 -15.82 -5.38 31.03
CA ALA A 43 -16.58 -4.25 30.51
C ALA A 43 -16.82 -4.43 29.01
N SER A 44 -17.99 -4.04 28.50
CA SER A 44 -18.30 -4.12 27.07
C SER A 44 -17.76 -2.89 26.34
N VAL A 45 -16.58 -3.03 25.73
CA VAL A 45 -15.91 -2.01 24.93
C VAL A 45 -16.14 -2.31 23.46
N LYS A 46 -17.02 -1.56 22.79
CA LYS A 46 -17.28 -1.66 21.34
C LYS A 46 -17.59 -3.09 20.87
N GLY A 47 -18.35 -3.83 21.69
CA GLY A 47 -18.74 -5.23 21.43
C GLY A 47 -17.67 -6.27 21.80
N ARG A 48 -16.57 -5.87 22.44
CA ARG A 48 -15.59 -6.78 23.05
C ARG A 48 -15.72 -6.74 24.56
N THR A 49 -15.41 -7.84 25.23
CA THR A 49 -15.52 -7.96 26.69
C THR A 49 -14.15 -8.25 27.32
N PRO A 50 -13.18 -7.32 27.26
CA PRO A 50 -11.89 -7.52 27.89
C PRO A 50 -12.02 -7.66 29.42
N ARG A 51 -11.10 -8.45 29.98
CA ARG A 51 -10.96 -8.70 31.43
C ARG A 51 -9.85 -7.83 32.00
N PHE A 52 -10.03 -7.37 33.24
CA PHE A 52 -9.02 -6.62 33.99
C PHE A 52 -9.08 -6.82 35.49
N ASP A 53 -7.94 -6.54 36.10
CA ASP A 53 -7.79 -6.37 37.53
C ASP A 53 -8.10 -4.92 37.91
N VAL A 54 -8.64 -4.71 39.11
CA VAL A 54 -8.78 -3.37 39.69
C VAL A 54 -7.43 -3.00 40.30
N PRO A 55 -6.72 -1.96 39.81
CA PRO A 55 -5.57 -1.45 40.52
C PRO A 55 -6.03 -0.94 41.88
N ALA A 56 -5.25 -1.21 42.93
CA ALA A 56 -5.49 -0.68 44.26
C ALA A 56 -5.26 0.85 44.30
N VAL A 57 -6.19 1.61 43.72
CA VAL A 57 -6.44 3.06 43.82
C VAL A 57 -5.27 4.01 43.45
N GLU A 58 -5.63 5.13 42.82
CA GLU A 58 -4.86 6.40 42.70
C GLU A 58 -3.80 6.60 41.61
N THR A 59 -3.63 5.68 40.66
CA THR A 59 -2.90 5.99 39.42
C THR A 59 -3.80 5.75 38.21
N PRO A 60 -3.83 6.66 37.20
CA PRO A 60 -4.32 6.27 35.88
C PRO A 60 -3.55 5.01 35.53
N ALA A 61 -4.23 3.87 35.30
CA ALA A 61 -3.49 2.66 35.00
C ALA A 61 -2.61 2.98 33.79
N ALA A 62 -1.33 2.61 33.85
CA ALA A 62 -0.41 2.72 32.72
C ALA A 62 -0.94 2.03 31.43
N ASP A 63 -2.04 1.28 31.60
CA ASP A 63 -2.82 0.50 30.66
C ASP A 63 -4.02 1.27 30.06
N GLY A 64 -4.21 2.55 30.38
CA GLY A 64 -5.21 3.41 29.73
C GLY A 64 -6.63 3.38 30.30
N TRP A 65 -6.85 2.72 31.46
CA TRP A 65 -8.14 2.65 32.14
C TRP A 65 -8.12 3.38 33.49
N ALA A 66 -9.19 4.11 33.79
CA ALA A 66 -9.42 4.69 35.10
C ALA A 66 -10.71 4.12 35.71
N PHE A 67 -10.59 3.42 36.84
CA PHE A 67 -11.76 2.88 37.54
C PHE A 67 -12.51 4.00 38.26
N GLU A 68 -13.83 4.02 38.13
CA GLU A 68 -14.71 5.00 38.78
C GLU A 68 -16.04 4.35 39.19
N GLN A 69 -16.80 5.00 40.05
CA GLN A 69 -18.21 4.64 40.25
C GLN A 69 -19.08 5.57 39.41
N PHE A 70 -19.93 4.99 38.56
CA PHE A 70 -20.88 5.72 37.74
C PHE A 70 -22.28 5.18 37.98
N ALA A 71 -23.22 6.06 38.35
CA ALA A 71 -24.60 5.70 38.69
C ALA A 71 -24.75 4.59 39.77
N GLY A 72 -23.79 4.51 40.71
CA GLY A 72 -23.80 3.52 41.80
C GLY A 72 -23.30 2.12 41.38
N GLN A 73 -22.82 1.98 40.14
CA GLN A 73 -22.18 0.75 39.64
C GLN A 73 -20.67 0.98 39.43
N PRO A 74 -19.84 -0.06 39.56
CA PRO A 74 -18.44 0.01 39.16
C PRO A 74 -18.34 0.23 37.65
N ALA A 75 -17.49 1.15 37.23
CA ALA A 75 -17.30 1.53 35.83
C ALA A 75 -15.82 1.75 35.53
N ILE A 76 -15.46 1.60 34.27
CA ILE A 76 -14.17 2.07 33.73
C ILE A 76 -14.40 3.28 32.85
N ARG A 77 -13.57 4.30 33.04
CA ARG A 77 -13.46 5.41 32.12
C ARG A 77 -12.47 5.03 31.03
N ILE A 78 -12.96 5.02 29.80
CA ILE A 78 -12.13 4.80 28.62
C ILE A 78 -12.09 6.06 27.77
N GLU A 79 -11.01 6.22 27.00
CA GLU A 79 -10.93 7.22 25.96
C GLU A 79 -10.94 6.55 24.59
N ASP A 80 -11.97 6.79 23.80
CA ASP A 80 -12.11 6.23 22.46
C ASP A 80 -12.47 7.29 21.42
N TRP A 81 -12.07 7.03 20.18
CA TRP A 81 -12.35 7.93 19.06
C TRP A 81 -13.71 7.62 18.41
N TRP A 82 -14.36 8.70 17.97
CA TRP A 82 -15.65 8.73 17.29
C TRP A 82 -15.59 9.69 16.11
N ARG A 83 -16.27 9.37 15.01
CA ARG A 83 -16.39 10.23 13.84
C ARG A 83 -17.65 11.09 13.95
N LEU A 84 -17.55 12.36 13.61
CA LEU A 84 -18.71 13.21 13.35
C LEU A 84 -19.29 12.89 11.98
N ASP A 85 -20.53 12.45 11.95
CA ASP A 85 -21.30 12.21 10.74
C ASP A 85 -22.44 13.23 10.70
N THR A 86 -22.52 13.98 9.60
CA THR A 86 -23.57 14.97 9.39
C THR A 86 -24.56 14.40 8.39
N ALA A 87 -25.78 14.16 8.84
CA ALA A 87 -26.83 13.67 7.98
C ALA A 87 -27.28 14.77 6.99
N PRO A 88 -27.93 14.41 5.87
CA PRO A 88 -28.38 15.38 4.87
C PRO A 88 -29.37 16.43 5.41
N ASP A 89 -30.06 16.12 6.50
CA ASP A 89 -30.98 17.04 7.21
C ASP A 89 -30.26 18.04 8.13
N GLY A 90 -28.92 18.02 8.16
CA GLY A 90 -28.09 18.87 9.00
C GLY A 90 -27.95 18.37 10.44
N SER A 91 -28.54 17.23 10.80
CA SER A 91 -28.34 16.63 12.11
C SER A 91 -26.94 16.02 12.24
N HIS A 92 -26.35 16.12 13.41
CA HIS A 92 -25.03 15.57 13.70
C HIS A 92 -25.16 14.33 14.58
N ARG A 93 -24.47 13.25 14.20
CA ARG A 93 -24.35 12.03 14.99
C ARG A 93 -22.90 11.62 15.12
N LEU A 94 -22.55 11.03 16.26
CA LEU A 94 -21.24 10.43 16.46
C LEU A 94 -21.30 8.96 16.10
N VAL A 95 -20.47 8.54 15.16
CA VAL A 95 -20.35 7.17 14.67
C VAL A 95 -19.11 6.54 15.28
N GLU A 96 -19.26 5.33 15.79
CA GLU A 96 -18.16 4.58 16.39
C GLU A 96 -17.09 4.26 15.34
N VAL A 97 -15.83 4.54 15.65
CA VAL A 97 -14.69 4.12 14.82
C VAL A 97 -13.80 3.17 15.58
N GLN A 98 -13.04 2.33 14.88
CA GLN A 98 -12.02 1.53 15.54
C GLN A 98 -10.72 2.32 15.62
N ASN A 99 -9.96 2.19 16.69
CA ASN A 99 -8.67 2.84 16.80
C ASN A 99 -7.60 1.93 17.38
N ARG A 100 -6.37 2.13 16.94
CA ARG A 100 -5.16 1.56 17.52
C ARG A 100 -4.21 2.71 17.83
N SER A 101 -3.90 2.89 19.11
CA SER A 101 -3.07 3.98 19.61
C SER A 101 -1.82 3.40 20.27
N VAL A 102 -0.66 3.96 19.97
CA VAL A 102 0.61 3.61 20.61
C VAL A 102 1.04 4.76 21.48
N LEU A 103 1.05 4.54 22.79
CA LEU A 103 1.46 5.52 23.79
C LEU A 103 2.99 5.72 23.75
N PRO A 104 3.52 6.86 24.24
CA PRO A 104 4.97 7.12 24.28
C PRO A 104 5.78 6.08 25.06
N ASN A 105 5.17 5.40 26.03
CA ASN A 105 5.77 4.30 26.79
C ASN A 105 5.80 2.95 26.03
N GLY A 106 5.26 2.90 24.81
CA GLY A 106 5.17 1.70 23.97
C GLY A 106 3.91 0.85 24.19
N THR A 107 3.05 1.18 25.16
CA THR A 107 1.78 0.49 25.39
C THR A 107 0.85 0.69 24.19
N VAL A 108 0.27 -0.40 23.70
CA VAL A 108 -0.70 -0.38 22.61
C VAL A 108 -2.12 -0.47 23.16
N LEU A 109 -2.95 0.51 22.80
CA LEU A 109 -4.37 0.53 23.08
C LEU A 109 -5.17 0.29 21.80
N VAL A 110 -6.11 -0.63 21.84
CA VAL A 110 -7.15 -0.84 20.82
C VAL A 110 -8.49 -0.40 21.40
N ASN A 111 -9.16 0.54 20.74
CA ASN A 111 -10.46 1.07 21.17
C ASN A 111 -10.48 1.63 22.60
N GLY A 112 -9.37 2.25 23.03
CA GLY A 112 -9.24 2.80 24.38
C GLY A 112 -8.92 1.76 25.47
N ALA A 113 -8.46 0.58 25.07
CA ALA A 113 -8.19 -0.55 25.96
C ALA A 113 -6.93 -1.31 25.56
N PRO A 114 -6.17 -1.92 26.48
CA PRO A 114 -4.97 -2.69 26.12
C PRO A 114 -5.23 -3.73 25.02
N GLU A 115 -4.33 -3.80 24.05
CA GLU A 115 -4.36 -4.85 23.02
C GLU A 115 -4.22 -6.23 23.66
N SER A 116 -5.11 -7.16 23.33
CA SER A 116 -5.08 -8.53 23.88
C SER A 116 -5.61 -9.55 22.89
N LEU A 117 -5.65 -10.83 23.27
CA LEU A 117 -6.30 -11.86 22.45
C LEU A 117 -7.80 -11.61 22.26
N VAL A 118 -8.44 -10.93 23.23
CA VAL A 118 -9.89 -10.65 23.25
C VAL A 118 -10.24 -9.23 22.81
N ASN A 119 -9.29 -8.29 22.91
CA ASN A 119 -9.44 -6.91 22.45
C ASN A 119 -8.57 -6.66 21.22
N ARG A 120 -9.16 -6.85 20.04
CA ARG A 120 -8.55 -6.63 18.72
C ARG A 120 -9.53 -5.91 17.80
N LEU A 121 -8.97 -5.25 16.79
CA LEU A 121 -9.75 -4.65 15.72
C LEU A 121 -10.64 -5.71 15.04
N ARG A 122 -11.88 -5.32 14.76
CA ARG A 122 -12.84 -6.12 14.00
C ARG A 122 -12.54 -5.99 12.52
N GLN A 123 -12.86 -7.05 11.78
CA GLN A 123 -12.87 -6.97 10.33
C GLN A 123 -13.89 -5.93 9.86
N MET A 124 -13.64 -5.40 8.67
CA MET A 124 -14.39 -4.30 8.07
C MET A 124 -14.85 -4.68 6.67
N GLY A 125 -15.74 -3.86 6.13
CA GLY A 125 -16.42 -4.07 4.86
C GLY A 125 -17.84 -4.54 5.10
N ALA A 126 -18.77 -3.88 4.43
CA ALA A 126 -20.15 -4.33 4.33
C ALA A 126 -20.79 -3.67 3.12
N VAL A 127 -21.87 -4.26 2.64
CA VAL A 127 -22.83 -3.59 1.78
C VAL A 127 -24.05 -3.33 2.64
N SER A 128 -24.36 -2.06 2.90
CA SER A 128 -25.44 -1.68 3.81
C SER A 128 -26.78 -1.53 3.11
N ASP A 129 -26.76 -1.22 1.81
CA ASP A 129 -27.97 -1.06 1.02
C ASP A 129 -27.77 -1.60 -0.40
N ILE A 130 -28.79 -2.24 -0.94
CA ILE A 130 -28.85 -2.73 -2.32
C ILE A 130 -30.24 -2.44 -2.90
N PRO A 131 -30.34 -2.05 -4.18
CA PRO A 131 -31.64 -1.80 -4.80
C PRO A 131 -32.55 -3.03 -4.84
N GLU A 132 -33.85 -2.81 -4.62
CA GLU A 132 -34.89 -3.86 -4.66
C GLU A 132 -34.89 -4.64 -5.99
N VAL A 133 -34.44 -4.04 -7.11
CA VAL A 133 -34.33 -4.70 -8.41
C VAL A 133 -33.42 -5.94 -8.37
N TYR A 134 -32.46 -5.98 -7.43
CA TYR A 134 -31.58 -7.12 -7.22
C TYR A 134 -32.19 -8.17 -6.28
N GLY A 135 -33.31 -7.85 -5.63
CA GLY A 135 -34.15 -8.73 -4.81
C GLY A 135 -33.65 -8.98 -3.38
N ASP A 136 -34.56 -9.43 -2.52
CA ASP A 136 -34.31 -9.58 -1.08
C ASP A 136 -33.79 -10.97 -0.68
N ARG A 137 -33.46 -11.83 -1.65
CA ARG A 137 -33.09 -13.23 -1.41
C ARG A 137 -31.59 -13.42 -1.39
N THR A 138 -31.09 -14.01 -0.31
CA THR A 138 -29.71 -14.50 -0.22
C THR A 138 -29.54 -15.78 -1.04
N GLY A 139 -28.57 -15.83 -1.96
CA GLY A 139 -28.28 -17.00 -2.78
C GLY A 139 -27.04 -16.82 -3.67
N PRO A 140 -26.67 -17.84 -4.47
CA PRO A 140 -25.54 -17.74 -5.39
C PRO A 140 -25.77 -16.62 -6.42
N VAL A 141 -24.81 -15.70 -6.52
CA VAL A 141 -24.84 -14.60 -7.48
C VAL A 141 -23.84 -14.93 -8.60
N GLY A 142 -24.27 -14.81 -9.86
CA GLY A 142 -23.36 -14.93 -11.00
C GLY A 142 -22.34 -13.79 -11.03
N PRO A 143 -21.14 -13.98 -11.60
CA PRO A 143 -20.06 -12.99 -11.54
C PRO A 143 -20.45 -11.64 -12.14
N ILE A 144 -21.14 -11.62 -13.28
CA ILE A 144 -21.59 -10.38 -13.93
C ILE A 144 -22.64 -9.66 -13.07
N ARG A 145 -23.57 -10.42 -12.46
CA ARG A 145 -24.60 -9.85 -11.58
C ARG A 145 -24.01 -9.27 -10.30
N LEU A 146 -22.94 -9.88 -9.78
CA LEU A 146 -22.23 -9.32 -8.62
C LEU A 146 -21.67 -7.94 -8.97
N LEU A 147 -21.04 -7.80 -10.14
CA LEU A 147 -20.52 -6.50 -10.57
C LEU A 147 -21.62 -5.49 -10.86
N SER A 148 -22.77 -5.90 -11.41
CA SER A 148 -23.88 -4.97 -11.65
C SER A 148 -24.43 -4.41 -10.33
N VAL A 149 -24.62 -5.26 -9.31
CA VAL A 149 -25.02 -4.83 -7.96
C VAL A 149 -24.00 -3.82 -7.43
N PHE A 150 -22.73 -4.18 -7.42
CA PHE A 150 -21.68 -3.30 -6.89
C PHE A 150 -21.45 -2.02 -7.69
N SER A 151 -21.83 -1.96 -8.95
CA SER A 151 -21.65 -0.77 -9.81
C SER A 151 -22.87 0.15 -9.81
N ASP A 152 -23.95 -0.25 -9.13
CA ASP A 152 -25.18 0.54 -9.04
C ASP A 152 -24.98 1.79 -8.17
N ASP A 153 -25.62 2.91 -8.56
CA ASP A 153 -25.53 4.18 -7.84
C ASP A 153 -26.19 4.10 -6.46
N ASP A 154 -27.27 3.32 -6.35
CA ASP A 154 -28.08 3.19 -5.13
C ASP A 154 -27.53 2.09 -4.19
N THR A 155 -26.53 1.31 -4.63
CA THR A 155 -25.84 0.36 -3.75
C THR A 155 -24.89 1.12 -2.82
N VAL A 156 -25.00 0.91 -1.51
CA VAL A 156 -24.15 1.58 -0.52
C VAL A 156 -23.11 0.62 0.04
N VAL A 157 -21.86 0.85 -0.36
CA VAL A 157 -20.69 0.09 0.10
C VAL A 157 -20.03 0.83 1.26
N GLN A 158 -19.85 0.14 2.39
CA GLN A 158 -19.09 0.64 3.54
C GLN A 158 -17.60 0.52 3.24
N ARG A 159 -17.02 1.57 2.64
CA ARG A 159 -15.62 1.58 2.21
C ARG A 159 -14.71 1.81 3.42
N PRO A 160 -13.79 0.89 3.75
CA PRO A 160 -12.85 1.07 4.85
C PRO A 160 -11.79 2.11 4.50
N LEU A 161 -11.50 2.99 5.45
CA LEU A 161 -10.53 4.07 5.36
C LEU A 161 -9.79 4.20 6.68
N ASN A 162 -8.58 4.75 6.58
CA ASN A 162 -7.68 4.92 7.71
C ASN A 162 -7.23 6.38 7.82
N ALA A 163 -7.12 6.89 9.04
CA ALA A 163 -6.48 8.17 9.34
C ALA A 163 -5.40 7.96 10.39
N THR A 164 -4.18 8.40 10.09
CA THR A 164 -3.02 8.25 10.97
C THR A 164 -2.51 9.63 11.36
N PHE A 165 -2.29 9.85 12.66
CA PHE A 165 -1.75 11.11 13.18
C PHE A 165 -1.11 10.91 14.55
N THR A 166 -0.38 11.92 15.01
CA THR A 166 0.11 11.99 16.39
C THR A 166 -0.79 12.93 17.17
N ALA A 167 -1.41 12.45 18.24
CA ALA A 167 -2.30 13.28 19.06
C ALA A 167 -1.48 14.22 19.98
N ALA A 168 -2.15 15.19 20.60
CA ALA A 168 -1.50 16.23 21.42
C ALA A 168 -0.65 15.66 22.57
N ALA A 169 -1.03 14.49 23.11
CA ALA A 169 -0.29 13.79 24.15
C ALA A 169 0.95 13.00 23.65
N GLY A 170 1.30 13.09 22.37
CA GLY A 170 2.41 12.36 21.75
C GLY A 170 2.11 10.89 21.41
N GLU A 171 0.85 10.46 21.54
CA GLU A 171 0.40 9.13 21.13
C GLU A 171 0.29 9.03 19.59
N SER A 172 0.75 7.93 19.01
CA SER A 172 0.54 7.63 17.59
C SER A 172 -0.79 6.91 17.41
N VAL A 173 -1.75 7.57 16.78
CA VAL A 173 -3.13 7.09 16.63
C VAL A 173 -3.40 6.69 15.19
N VAL A 174 -3.97 5.51 14.99
CA VAL A 174 -4.55 5.06 13.72
C VAL A 174 -6.04 4.83 13.93
N LEU A 175 -6.86 5.59 13.21
CA LEU A 175 -8.31 5.43 13.17
C LEU A 175 -8.70 4.62 11.96
N HIS A 176 -9.55 3.62 12.15
CA HIS A 176 -10.11 2.76 11.11
C HIS A 176 -11.64 2.95 11.11
N TYR A 177 -12.17 3.41 9.98
CA TYR A 177 -13.57 3.79 9.85
C TYR A 177 -14.12 3.49 8.45
N GLU A 178 -15.43 3.34 8.35
CA GLU A 178 -16.12 3.08 7.09
C GLU A 178 -16.85 4.32 6.61
N MET A 179 -16.69 4.66 5.34
CA MET A 179 -17.49 5.70 4.70
C MET A 179 -18.51 5.06 3.74
N PRO A 180 -19.81 5.34 3.93
CA PRO A 180 -20.83 5.00 2.95
C PRO A 180 -20.45 5.59 1.60
N THR A 181 -20.24 4.73 0.61
CA THR A 181 -19.82 5.11 -0.73
C THR A 181 -20.76 4.44 -1.72
N ALA A 182 -21.32 5.22 -2.65
CA ALA A 182 -22.13 4.68 -3.74
C ALA A 182 -21.33 3.63 -4.53
N GLY A 183 -22.00 2.55 -4.93
CA GLY A 183 -21.39 1.41 -5.61
C GLY A 183 -20.69 1.83 -6.89
N SER A 184 -21.34 2.67 -7.69
CA SER A 184 -20.75 3.26 -8.90
C SER A 184 -19.45 4.02 -8.63
N VAL A 185 -19.32 4.70 -7.48
CA VAL A 185 -18.11 5.40 -7.07
C VAL A 185 -17.07 4.41 -6.55
N PHE A 186 -17.49 3.40 -5.80
CA PHE A 186 -16.62 2.35 -5.29
C PHE A 186 -15.95 1.54 -6.43
N MET A 187 -16.70 1.26 -7.50
CA MET A 187 -16.22 0.50 -8.66
C MET A 187 -15.42 1.36 -9.66
N ARG A 188 -15.30 2.67 -9.45
CA ARG A 188 -14.48 3.54 -10.32
C ARG A 188 -13.00 3.22 -10.18
N PRO A 189 -12.26 3.05 -11.30
CA PRO A 189 -10.81 2.94 -11.26
C PRO A 189 -10.16 4.21 -10.68
N GLY A 190 -9.03 4.04 -10.00
CA GLY A 190 -8.21 5.17 -9.58
C GLY A 190 -8.65 5.87 -8.30
N LEU A 191 -9.40 5.22 -7.40
CA LEU A 191 -9.81 5.82 -6.11
C LEU A 191 -8.64 6.33 -5.24
N MET A 192 -7.44 5.76 -5.40
CA MET A 192 -6.22 6.23 -4.74
C MET A 192 -5.71 7.58 -5.31
N PHE A 193 -6.10 7.92 -6.55
CA PHE A 193 -5.78 9.16 -7.24
C PHE A 193 -7.07 9.79 -7.77
N PRO A 194 -7.82 10.57 -6.96
CA PRO A 194 -9.10 11.12 -7.40
C PRO A 194 -8.91 11.91 -8.70
N LEU A 195 -9.51 11.39 -9.78
CA LEU A 195 -9.36 11.93 -11.14
C LEU A 195 -10.36 13.07 -11.43
N GLU A 196 -11.41 13.18 -10.62
CA GLU A 196 -12.42 14.23 -10.68
C GLU A 196 -12.12 15.30 -9.63
N ALA A 197 -12.40 16.55 -9.98
CA ALA A 197 -12.30 17.66 -9.05
C ALA A 197 -13.44 17.55 -8.03
N ARG A 198 -13.13 17.59 -6.75
CA ARG A 198 -14.16 17.74 -5.73
C ARG A 198 -14.74 19.15 -5.81
N THR A 199 -15.99 19.32 -5.42
CA THR A 199 -16.64 20.63 -5.37
C THR A 199 -15.86 21.52 -4.40
N GLY A 200 -15.27 22.63 -4.89
CA GLY A 200 -14.42 23.53 -4.11
C GLY A 200 -12.90 23.28 -4.21
N GLU A 201 -12.46 22.21 -4.89
CA GLU A 201 -11.03 21.88 -5.02
C GLU A 201 -10.32 22.81 -6.02
N PRO A 202 -9.08 23.30 -5.74
CA PRO A 202 -8.36 24.12 -6.69
C PRO A 202 -7.99 23.31 -7.94
N VAL A 203 -8.13 23.90 -9.13
CA VAL A 203 -7.89 23.19 -10.41
C VAL A 203 -6.49 22.55 -10.49
N MET A 204 -5.49 23.20 -9.87
CA MET A 204 -4.11 22.71 -9.83
C MET A 204 -4.00 21.31 -9.22
N THR A 205 -4.89 20.96 -8.31
CA THR A 205 -4.69 19.80 -7.44
C THR A 205 -5.29 18.55 -8.03
N THR A 206 -6.46 18.69 -8.66
CA THR A 206 -6.99 17.69 -9.59
C THR A 206 -5.99 17.44 -10.73
N PHE A 207 -5.33 18.47 -11.24
CA PHE A 207 -4.29 18.31 -12.27
C PHE A 207 -3.10 17.48 -11.76
N LEU A 208 -2.56 17.81 -10.57
CA LEU A 208 -1.47 17.04 -9.95
C LEU A 208 -1.85 15.57 -9.69
N ASN A 209 -3.10 15.29 -9.30
CA ASN A 209 -3.59 13.92 -9.13
C ASN A 209 -3.60 13.13 -10.42
N ARG A 210 -4.13 13.73 -11.50
CA ARG A 210 -4.12 13.12 -12.83
C ARG A 210 -2.70 12.88 -13.31
N LEU A 211 -1.80 13.84 -13.06
CA LEU A 211 -0.39 13.72 -13.40
C LEU A 211 0.28 12.57 -12.65
N ASN A 212 0.01 12.44 -11.35
CA ASN A 212 0.52 11.36 -10.51
C ASN A 212 0.02 9.99 -11.00
N PHE A 213 -1.26 9.89 -11.36
CA PHE A 213 -1.84 8.67 -11.95
C PHE A 213 -1.21 8.31 -13.29
N ILE A 214 -1.07 9.26 -14.21
CA ILE A 214 -0.40 9.05 -15.51
C ILE A 214 1.06 8.64 -15.28
N SER A 215 1.76 9.30 -14.36
CA SER A 215 3.13 8.97 -13.98
C SER A 215 3.25 7.52 -13.48
N LEU A 216 2.29 7.05 -12.69
CA LEU A 216 2.22 5.66 -12.24
C LEU A 216 1.98 4.69 -13.40
N MET A 217 1.05 5.02 -14.29
CA MET A 217 0.78 4.19 -15.47
C MET A 217 2.02 4.08 -16.37
N LEU A 218 2.67 5.22 -16.68
CA LEU A 218 3.91 5.23 -17.48
C LEU A 218 5.00 4.40 -16.80
N ALA A 219 5.21 4.58 -15.50
CA ALA A 219 6.16 3.79 -14.72
C ALA A 219 5.84 2.28 -14.79
N LEU A 220 4.58 1.88 -14.66
CA LEU A 220 4.18 0.48 -14.70
C LEU A 220 4.36 -0.11 -16.11
N PHE A 221 3.89 0.55 -17.16
CA PHE A 221 4.03 0.09 -18.54
C PHE A 221 5.50 -0.02 -18.97
N PHE A 222 6.25 1.06 -18.81
CA PHE A 222 7.65 1.12 -19.23
C PHE A 222 8.58 0.33 -18.32
N GLY A 223 8.29 0.30 -17.02
CA GLY A 223 9.03 -0.49 -16.06
C GLY A 223 8.92 -1.97 -16.39
N THR A 224 7.71 -2.49 -16.65
CA THR A 224 7.50 -3.91 -17.01
C THR A 224 8.28 -4.31 -18.26
N ALA A 225 8.32 -3.44 -19.27
CA ALA A 225 9.05 -3.68 -20.51
C ALA A 225 10.58 -3.70 -20.33
N ALA A 226 11.10 -3.03 -19.30
CA ALA A 226 12.53 -2.81 -19.08
C ALA A 226 13.16 -3.75 -18.04
N LEU A 227 12.43 -4.77 -17.56
CA LEU A 227 12.90 -5.71 -16.55
C LEU A 227 13.84 -6.79 -17.15
N PRO A 228 15.14 -6.79 -16.82
CA PRO A 228 16.11 -7.70 -17.43
C PRO A 228 15.81 -9.18 -17.16
N HIS A 229 15.24 -9.49 -15.99
CA HIS A 229 14.91 -10.86 -15.58
C HIS A 229 13.82 -11.50 -16.45
N ILE A 230 12.98 -10.70 -17.11
CA ILE A 230 12.01 -11.18 -18.11
C ILE A 230 12.71 -11.33 -19.46
N LEU A 231 13.53 -10.35 -19.84
CA LEU A 231 14.21 -10.32 -21.12
C LEU A 231 15.16 -11.52 -21.32
N ILE A 232 15.92 -11.89 -20.29
CA ILE A 232 16.85 -13.03 -20.35
C ILE A 232 16.11 -14.34 -20.62
N ARG A 233 14.84 -14.47 -20.17
CA ARG A 233 14.03 -15.66 -20.45
C ARG A 233 13.67 -15.76 -21.93
N TYR A 234 13.50 -14.64 -22.64
CA TYR A 234 13.30 -14.66 -24.09
C TYR A 234 14.53 -15.14 -24.88
N TYR A 235 15.72 -15.14 -24.29
CA TYR A 235 16.91 -15.70 -24.95
C TYR A 235 17.01 -17.23 -24.82
N THR A 236 16.18 -17.83 -23.96
CA THR A 236 16.14 -19.29 -23.76
C THR A 236 15.09 -19.99 -24.62
N VAL A 237 14.24 -19.23 -25.33
CA VAL A 237 13.24 -19.80 -26.24
C VAL A 237 13.82 -20.02 -27.64
N PRO A 238 13.44 -21.13 -28.32
CA PRO A 238 14.09 -21.59 -29.54
C PRO A 238 13.80 -20.73 -30.78
N SER A 239 12.76 -19.90 -30.77
CA SER A 239 12.41 -19.03 -31.91
C SER A 239 11.70 -17.75 -31.48
N ALA A 240 11.80 -16.71 -32.32
CA ALA A 240 11.13 -15.42 -32.09
C ALA A 240 9.59 -15.53 -32.17
N GLU A 241 9.06 -16.50 -32.91
CA GLU A 241 7.62 -16.78 -32.94
C GLU A 241 7.15 -17.39 -31.62
N ALA A 242 7.90 -18.38 -31.09
CA ALA A 242 7.62 -18.97 -29.79
C ALA A 242 7.70 -17.92 -28.66
N ALA A 243 8.68 -17.01 -28.73
CA ALA A 243 8.79 -15.87 -27.81
C ALA A 243 7.51 -15.02 -27.82
N ARG A 244 7.04 -14.60 -29.00
CA ARG A 244 5.81 -13.79 -29.15
C ARG A 244 4.57 -14.51 -28.63
N LYS A 245 4.42 -15.80 -28.96
CA LYS A 245 3.31 -16.61 -28.46
C LYS A 245 3.34 -16.72 -26.93
N SER A 246 4.52 -16.92 -26.35
CA SER A 246 4.72 -16.94 -24.89
C SER A 246 4.32 -15.61 -24.25
N THR A 247 4.72 -14.48 -24.85
CA THR A 247 4.33 -13.14 -24.38
C THR A 247 2.81 -12.95 -24.40
N ILE A 248 2.13 -13.35 -25.47
CA ILE A 248 0.67 -13.22 -25.58
C ILE A 248 -0.03 -14.03 -24.49
N VAL A 249 0.39 -15.29 -24.29
CA VAL A 249 -0.19 -16.16 -23.24
C VAL A 249 0.07 -15.58 -21.85
N ALA A 250 1.27 -15.05 -21.60
CA ALA A 250 1.60 -14.40 -20.34
C ALA A 250 0.73 -13.16 -20.09
N ILE A 251 0.59 -12.28 -21.08
CA ILE A 251 -0.25 -11.07 -20.97
C ILE A 251 -1.72 -11.45 -20.73
N ALA A 252 -2.24 -12.43 -21.46
CA ALA A 252 -3.61 -12.91 -21.27
C ALA A 252 -3.83 -13.48 -19.85
N GLY A 253 -2.87 -14.28 -19.36
CA GLY A 253 -2.92 -14.82 -18.00
C GLY A 253 -2.85 -13.75 -16.91
N ILE A 254 -1.96 -12.77 -17.06
CA ILE A 254 -1.85 -11.62 -16.15
C ILE A 254 -3.12 -10.77 -16.18
N GLY A 255 -3.67 -10.50 -17.37
CA GLY A 255 -4.92 -9.76 -17.53
C GLY A 255 -6.11 -10.46 -16.87
N LEU A 256 -6.23 -11.78 -17.09
CA LEU A 256 -7.25 -12.59 -16.42
C LEU A 256 -7.08 -12.55 -14.90
N PHE A 257 -5.86 -12.69 -14.40
CA PHE A 257 -5.57 -12.60 -12.98
C PHE A 257 -6.01 -11.26 -12.38
N TYR A 258 -5.69 -10.13 -13.01
CA TYR A 258 -6.12 -8.82 -12.53
C TYR A 258 -7.66 -8.68 -12.48
N ILE A 259 -8.37 -9.23 -13.47
CA ILE A 259 -9.84 -9.29 -13.42
C ILE A 259 -10.31 -10.10 -12.20
N LEU A 260 -9.70 -11.26 -11.93
CA LEU A 260 -10.03 -12.07 -10.75
C LEU A 260 -9.75 -11.35 -9.43
N THR A 261 -8.67 -10.56 -9.34
CA THR A 261 -8.37 -9.79 -8.12
C THR A 261 -9.47 -8.78 -7.76
N MET A 262 -10.13 -8.19 -8.77
CA MET A 262 -11.27 -7.30 -8.54
C MET A 262 -12.43 -8.06 -7.88
N TYR A 263 -12.76 -9.26 -8.35
CA TYR A 263 -13.81 -10.10 -7.75
C TYR A 263 -13.46 -10.51 -6.31
N LEU A 264 -12.19 -10.83 -6.03
CA LEU A 264 -11.74 -11.13 -4.67
C LEU A 264 -11.86 -9.91 -3.76
N GLY A 265 -11.52 -8.72 -4.24
CA GLY A 265 -11.66 -7.47 -3.48
C GLY A 265 -13.12 -7.15 -3.13
N VAL A 266 -14.00 -7.20 -4.14
CA VAL A 266 -15.46 -7.01 -3.98
C VAL A 266 -16.03 -8.06 -3.03
N GLY A 267 -15.66 -9.34 -3.19
CA GLY A 267 -16.10 -10.42 -2.31
C GLY A 267 -15.63 -10.26 -0.86
N ALA A 268 -14.40 -9.78 -0.64
CA ALA A 268 -13.86 -9.52 0.69
C ALA A 268 -14.59 -8.37 1.40
N VAL A 269 -14.99 -7.33 0.66
CA VAL A 269 -15.85 -6.25 1.20
C VAL A 269 -17.25 -6.77 1.51
N ALA A 270 -17.87 -7.52 0.58
CA ALA A 270 -19.23 -8.05 0.75
C ALA A 270 -19.36 -8.97 1.96
N SER A 271 -18.31 -9.75 2.25
CA SER A 271 -18.26 -10.68 3.39
C SER A 271 -17.80 -10.05 4.70
N GLY A 272 -17.41 -8.76 4.68
CA GLY A 272 -16.83 -8.08 5.84
C GLY A 272 -15.57 -8.73 6.37
N ALA A 273 -14.77 -9.31 5.48
CA ALA A 273 -13.57 -10.06 5.80
C ALA A 273 -12.29 -9.21 5.72
N LEU A 274 -12.37 -7.89 5.50
CA LEU A 274 -11.18 -7.06 5.36
C LEU A 274 -10.51 -6.82 6.72
N ASN A 275 -9.19 -6.89 6.74
CA ASN A 275 -8.42 -6.47 7.90
C ASN A 275 -8.20 -4.94 7.84
N PRO A 276 -8.64 -4.17 8.87
CA PRO A 276 -8.40 -2.72 8.92
C PRO A 276 -6.91 -2.33 8.92
N GLU A 277 -6.04 -3.19 9.43
CA GLU A 277 -4.59 -2.92 9.54
C GLU A 277 -3.84 -3.19 8.24
N THR A 278 -4.34 -4.12 7.41
CA THR A 278 -3.61 -4.54 6.21
C THR A 278 -4.53 -5.00 5.09
N SER A 279 -4.32 -4.44 3.89
CA SER A 279 -4.99 -4.87 2.66
C SER A 279 -4.46 -6.19 2.12
N ASN A 280 -3.29 -6.67 2.59
CA ASN A 280 -2.64 -7.87 2.07
C ASN A 280 -3.35 -9.17 2.50
N MET A 281 -4.16 -9.10 3.56
CA MET A 281 -4.89 -10.25 4.10
C MET A 281 -6.29 -10.41 3.49
N SER A 282 -6.69 -9.58 2.54
CA SER A 282 -8.04 -9.59 1.95
C SER A 282 -8.42 -10.96 1.36
N ALA A 283 -7.54 -11.57 0.56
CA ALA A 283 -7.82 -12.87 -0.06
C ALA A 283 -7.79 -14.05 0.94
N PRO A 284 -6.79 -14.18 1.84
CA PRO A 284 -6.83 -15.19 2.90
C PRO A 284 -8.05 -15.05 3.81
N LEU A 285 -8.40 -13.84 4.24
CA LEU A 285 -9.55 -13.65 5.13
C LEU A 285 -10.89 -13.89 4.43
N LEU A 286 -11.00 -13.56 3.15
CA LEU A 286 -12.13 -14.01 2.33
C LEU A 286 -12.18 -15.54 2.27
N ALA A 287 -11.05 -16.22 2.05
CA ALA A 287 -11.02 -17.69 2.12
C ALA A 287 -11.47 -18.22 3.50
N ARG A 288 -11.08 -17.53 4.58
CA ARG A 288 -11.49 -17.85 5.95
C ARG A 288 -12.99 -17.70 6.17
N SER A 289 -13.67 -16.76 5.51
CA SER A 289 -15.13 -16.62 5.60
C SER A 289 -15.87 -17.84 5.04
N PHE A 290 -15.23 -18.65 4.19
CA PHE A 290 -15.75 -19.94 3.71
C PHE A 290 -15.29 -21.15 4.55
N GLY A 291 -14.26 -21.00 5.38
CA GLY A 291 -13.79 -22.03 6.31
C GLY A 291 -12.29 -22.01 6.56
N GLU A 292 -11.88 -22.54 7.73
CA GLU A 292 -10.48 -22.55 8.16
C GLU A 292 -9.56 -23.41 7.28
N VAL A 293 -10.09 -24.47 6.65
CA VAL A 293 -9.32 -25.32 5.72
C VAL A 293 -8.93 -24.52 4.48
N LEU A 294 -9.85 -23.73 3.92
CA LEU A 294 -9.57 -22.91 2.75
C LEU A 294 -8.57 -21.79 3.09
N PHE A 295 -8.73 -21.18 4.27
CA PHE A 295 -7.75 -20.22 4.80
C PHE A 295 -6.34 -20.82 4.90
N ALA A 296 -6.20 -22.01 5.49
CA ALA A 296 -4.91 -22.69 5.63
C ALA A 296 -4.30 -23.04 4.27
N MET A 297 -5.10 -23.56 3.33
CA MET A 297 -4.64 -23.89 1.97
C MET A 297 -4.16 -22.64 1.21
N ILE A 298 -4.97 -21.58 1.17
CA ILE A 298 -4.61 -20.35 0.44
C ILE A 298 -3.40 -19.66 1.09
N SER A 299 -3.31 -19.64 2.43
CA SER A 299 -2.15 -19.10 3.13
C SER A 299 -0.88 -19.90 2.85
N GLY A 300 -0.97 -21.24 2.82
CA GLY A 300 0.16 -22.11 2.49
C GLY A 300 0.63 -21.95 1.03
N ILE A 301 -0.31 -21.84 0.09
CA ILE A 301 0.01 -21.54 -1.33
C ILE A 301 0.69 -20.18 -1.43
N ALA A 302 0.11 -19.14 -0.82
CA ALA A 302 0.69 -17.79 -0.83
C ALA A 302 2.11 -17.77 -0.28
N PHE A 303 2.35 -18.41 0.88
CA PHE A 303 3.68 -18.53 1.47
C PHE A 303 4.67 -19.24 0.54
N THR A 304 4.27 -20.37 -0.04
CA THR A 304 5.10 -21.16 -0.95
C THR A 304 5.44 -20.38 -2.23
N THR A 305 4.47 -19.65 -2.78
CA THR A 305 4.67 -18.83 -3.99
C THR A 305 5.61 -17.66 -3.72
N VAL A 306 5.48 -16.98 -2.58
CA VAL A 306 6.41 -15.90 -2.19
C VAL A 306 7.84 -16.43 -2.06
N LEU A 307 8.03 -17.58 -1.41
CA LEU A 307 9.36 -18.19 -1.28
C LEU A 307 9.95 -18.55 -2.66
N ALA A 308 9.12 -19.09 -3.56
CA ALA A 308 9.55 -19.44 -4.91
C ALA A 308 9.98 -18.21 -5.74
N THR A 309 9.22 -17.11 -5.69
CA THR A 309 9.55 -15.88 -6.44
C THR A 309 10.78 -15.18 -5.86
N VAL A 310 10.88 -15.09 -4.53
CA VAL A 310 12.06 -14.51 -3.85
C VAL A 310 13.32 -15.28 -4.21
N SER A 311 13.29 -16.62 -4.14
CA SER A 311 14.42 -17.47 -4.55
C SER A 311 14.80 -17.24 -6.02
N GLY A 312 13.80 -17.19 -6.92
CA GLY A 312 14.02 -16.92 -8.33
C GLY A 312 14.69 -15.57 -8.63
N LEU A 313 14.24 -14.49 -7.96
CA LEU A 313 14.82 -13.16 -8.11
C LEU A 313 16.24 -13.07 -7.52
N ILE A 314 16.48 -13.70 -6.36
CA ILE A 314 17.81 -13.76 -5.75
C ILE A 314 18.79 -14.51 -6.66
N MET A 315 18.38 -15.64 -7.24
CA MET A 315 19.22 -16.37 -8.19
C MET A 315 19.52 -15.56 -9.44
N ALA A 316 18.53 -14.82 -9.97
CA ALA A 316 18.74 -13.95 -11.13
C ALA A 316 19.75 -12.82 -10.81
N ALA A 317 19.61 -12.17 -9.66
CA ALA A 317 20.54 -11.12 -9.22
C ALA A 317 21.95 -11.67 -8.97
N SER A 318 22.04 -12.85 -8.33
CA SER A 318 23.29 -13.57 -8.11
C SER A 318 23.99 -13.91 -9.42
N GLY A 319 23.27 -14.43 -10.41
CA GLY A 319 23.80 -14.74 -11.73
C GLY A 319 24.32 -13.51 -12.46
N ALA A 320 23.56 -12.41 -12.44
CA ALA A 320 23.98 -11.14 -13.04
C ALA A 320 25.28 -10.61 -12.41
N VAL A 321 25.40 -10.63 -11.08
CA VAL A 321 26.63 -10.14 -10.42
C VAL A 321 27.80 -11.12 -10.63
N ALA A 322 27.58 -12.43 -10.45
CA ALA A 322 28.66 -13.41 -10.56
C ALA A 322 29.17 -13.56 -12.01
N HIS A 323 28.29 -13.41 -13.01
CA HIS A 323 28.65 -13.57 -14.42
C HIS A 323 29.00 -12.24 -15.08
N ASP A 324 28.16 -11.20 -14.92
CA ASP A 324 28.32 -9.94 -15.64
C ASP A 324 29.35 -9.01 -14.99
N LEU A 325 29.41 -8.98 -13.65
CA LEU A 325 30.35 -8.11 -12.91
C LEU A 325 31.71 -8.80 -12.74
N MET A 326 31.73 -10.05 -12.27
CA MET A 326 32.97 -10.75 -11.95
C MET A 326 33.77 -11.15 -13.19
N GLY A 327 33.10 -11.58 -14.26
CA GLY A 327 33.76 -11.92 -15.54
C GLY A 327 34.39 -10.71 -16.23
N ASN A 328 33.69 -9.56 -16.21
CA ASN A 328 34.14 -8.37 -16.95
C ASN A 328 35.08 -7.45 -16.14
N ILE A 329 34.92 -7.35 -14.82
CA ILE A 329 35.74 -6.45 -13.98
C ILE A 329 37.04 -7.12 -13.54
N LEU A 330 37.01 -8.38 -13.10
CA LEU A 330 38.24 -9.01 -12.57
C LEU A 330 39.23 -9.46 -13.64
N ARG A 331 38.82 -9.53 -14.93
CA ARG A 331 39.67 -9.92 -16.08
C ARG A 331 40.61 -11.10 -15.79
N ARG A 332 40.15 -12.06 -14.99
CA ARG A 332 40.91 -13.24 -14.57
C ARG A 332 40.01 -14.45 -14.80
N GLU A 333 40.57 -15.54 -15.32
CA GLU A 333 39.84 -16.79 -15.46
C GLU A 333 39.56 -17.36 -14.06
N VAL A 334 38.41 -16.98 -13.50
CA VAL A 334 37.93 -17.52 -12.23
C VAL A 334 37.42 -18.93 -12.49
N SER A 335 37.84 -19.91 -11.68
CA SER A 335 37.36 -21.29 -11.79
C SER A 335 35.84 -21.35 -11.58
N ASP A 336 35.17 -22.30 -12.23
CA ASP A 336 33.70 -22.41 -12.13
C ASP A 336 33.22 -22.66 -10.69
N SER A 337 34.00 -23.39 -9.88
CA SER A 337 33.73 -23.55 -8.45
C SER A 337 33.77 -22.22 -7.68
N ALA A 338 34.72 -21.34 -8.02
CA ALA A 338 34.82 -20.02 -7.40
C ALA A 338 33.68 -19.09 -7.86
N LYS A 339 33.25 -19.17 -9.12
CA LYS A 339 32.05 -18.45 -9.62
C LYS A 339 30.79 -18.89 -8.89
N VAL A 340 30.59 -20.20 -8.69
CA VAL A 340 29.44 -20.73 -7.94
C VAL A 340 29.47 -20.28 -6.48
N LEU A 341 30.64 -20.31 -5.83
CA LEU A 341 30.78 -19.83 -4.46
C LEU A 341 30.44 -18.33 -4.36
N ALA A 342 30.99 -17.52 -5.26
CA ALA A 342 30.73 -16.09 -5.28
C ALA A 342 29.25 -15.77 -5.57
N GLY A 343 28.61 -16.51 -6.47
CA GLY A 343 27.17 -16.45 -6.69
C GLY A 343 26.37 -16.73 -5.41
N ARG A 344 26.74 -17.78 -4.65
CA ARG A 344 26.08 -18.09 -3.36
C ARG A 344 26.27 -16.97 -2.33
N VAL A 345 27.45 -16.37 -2.25
CA VAL A 345 27.71 -15.23 -1.35
C VAL A 345 26.86 -14.02 -1.75
N VAL A 346 26.81 -13.67 -3.04
CA VAL A 346 25.96 -12.58 -3.52
C VAL A 346 24.49 -12.85 -3.21
N ALA A 347 24.02 -14.09 -3.39
CA ALA A 347 22.63 -14.46 -3.07
C ALA A 347 22.29 -14.21 -1.60
N VAL A 348 23.20 -14.55 -0.68
CA VAL A 348 23.04 -14.28 0.76
C VAL A 348 23.03 -12.78 1.05
N VAL A 349 23.96 -12.02 0.47
CA VAL A 349 24.06 -10.56 0.68
C VAL A 349 22.81 -9.85 0.16
N VAL A 350 22.38 -10.16 -1.06
CA VAL A 350 21.16 -9.58 -1.66
C VAL A 350 19.93 -9.96 -0.85
N GLY A 351 19.85 -11.21 -0.37
CA GLY A 351 18.77 -11.65 0.53
C GLY A 351 18.74 -10.88 1.85
N LEU A 352 19.89 -10.69 2.50
CA LEU A 352 20.00 -9.92 3.75
C LEU A 352 19.59 -8.46 3.55
N ILE A 353 20.02 -7.82 2.46
CA ILE A 353 19.60 -6.46 2.12
C ILE A 353 18.08 -6.42 1.92
N GLY A 354 17.51 -7.38 1.18
CA GLY A 354 16.06 -7.49 0.99
C GLY A 354 15.29 -7.63 2.30
N ILE A 355 15.79 -8.42 3.26
CA ILE A 355 15.19 -8.59 4.59
C ILE A 355 15.23 -7.26 5.37
N VAL A 356 16.38 -6.59 5.41
CA VAL A 356 16.53 -5.31 6.13
C VAL A 356 15.60 -4.25 5.55
N LEU A 357 15.55 -4.11 4.23
CA LEU A 357 14.65 -3.16 3.57
C LEU A 357 13.18 -3.54 3.78
N GLY A 358 12.84 -4.84 3.75
CA GLY A 358 11.50 -5.33 4.04
C GLY A 358 11.02 -4.97 5.45
N ILE A 359 11.92 -5.06 6.45
CA ILE A 359 11.62 -4.65 7.83
C ILE A 359 11.45 -3.12 7.91
N ALA A 360 12.34 -2.34 7.27
CA ALA A 360 12.28 -0.88 7.29
C ALA A 360 11.03 -0.28 6.62
N PHE A 361 10.48 -0.98 5.62
CA PHE A 361 9.31 -0.54 4.86
C PHE A 361 8.05 -1.39 5.11
N ARG A 362 8.00 -2.15 6.21
CA ARG A 362 6.89 -3.08 6.52
C ARG A 362 5.51 -2.42 6.64
N ASP A 363 5.48 -1.15 7.07
CA ASP A 363 4.24 -0.39 7.29
C ASP A 363 3.76 0.34 6.02
N MET A 364 4.52 0.24 4.92
CA MET A 364 4.14 0.84 3.65
C MET A 364 3.20 -0.07 2.87
N ASN A 365 2.23 0.54 2.19
CA ASN A 365 1.39 -0.20 1.26
C ASN A 365 2.24 -0.67 0.06
N VAL A 366 2.17 -1.98 -0.20
CA VAL A 366 2.98 -2.67 -1.21
C VAL A 366 2.75 -2.11 -2.61
N SER A 367 1.54 -1.62 -2.92
CA SER A 367 1.22 -1.00 -4.20
C SER A 367 2.08 0.24 -4.50
N PHE A 368 2.42 1.03 -3.47
CA PHE A 368 3.33 2.18 -3.63
C PHE A 368 4.78 1.73 -3.83
N LEU A 369 5.24 0.76 -3.01
CA LEU A 369 6.60 0.20 -3.15
C LEU A 369 6.83 -0.39 -4.55
N VAL A 370 5.82 -1.09 -5.07
CA VAL A 370 5.83 -1.59 -6.46
C VAL A 370 5.89 -0.41 -7.44
N GLY A 371 5.04 0.60 -7.28
CA GLY A 371 5.08 1.81 -8.10
C GLY A 371 6.49 2.42 -8.18
N TRP A 372 7.16 2.58 -7.04
CA TRP A 372 8.52 3.13 -6.99
C TRP A 372 9.56 2.25 -7.67
N ALA A 373 9.53 0.93 -7.42
CA ALA A 373 10.45 0.00 -8.06
C ALA A 373 10.32 0.03 -9.59
N PHE A 374 9.09 0.08 -10.10
CA PHE A 374 8.83 0.19 -11.55
C PHE A 374 9.24 1.55 -12.11
N ALA A 375 9.06 2.65 -11.37
CA ALA A 375 9.51 3.97 -11.81
C ALA A 375 11.04 4.05 -11.94
N VAL A 376 11.78 3.50 -10.98
CA VAL A 376 13.24 3.39 -11.03
C VAL A 376 13.67 2.52 -12.21
N ALA A 377 13.06 1.34 -12.38
CA ALA A 377 13.37 0.43 -13.49
C ALA A 377 13.10 1.07 -14.86
N ALA A 378 11.96 1.75 -15.02
CA ALA A 378 11.59 2.46 -16.24
C ALA A 378 12.59 3.59 -16.55
N SER A 379 13.04 4.31 -15.53
CA SER A 379 13.95 5.45 -15.70
C SER A 379 15.37 5.00 -16.04
N ALA A 380 15.87 3.93 -15.41
CA ALA A 380 17.24 3.48 -15.59
C ALA A 380 17.43 2.60 -16.84
N ASN A 381 16.53 1.62 -17.05
CA ASN A 381 16.77 0.53 -18.00
C ASN A 381 16.09 0.75 -19.35
N LEU A 382 14.91 1.36 -19.40
CA LEU A 382 14.18 1.51 -20.65
C LEU A 382 14.96 2.32 -21.71
N PRO A 383 15.52 3.51 -21.39
CA PRO A 383 16.16 4.34 -22.40
C PRO A 383 17.37 3.65 -23.01
N SER A 384 18.19 3.01 -22.17
CA SER A 384 19.39 2.28 -22.59
C SER A 384 19.05 1.09 -23.49
N LEU A 385 18.06 0.27 -23.11
CA LEU A 385 17.62 -0.87 -23.93
C LEU A 385 17.07 -0.44 -25.29
N LEU A 386 16.20 0.57 -25.31
CA LEU A 386 15.56 1.02 -26.54
C LEU A 386 16.56 1.65 -27.52
N PHE A 387 17.45 2.50 -27.02
CA PHE A 387 18.43 3.18 -27.86
C PHE A 387 19.54 2.25 -28.34
N LEU A 388 19.93 1.25 -27.54
CA LEU A 388 20.86 0.22 -27.98
C LEU A 388 20.32 -0.59 -29.17
N LEU A 389 19.00 -0.83 -29.22
CA LEU A 389 18.37 -1.60 -30.29
C LEU A 389 18.02 -0.75 -31.53
N PHE A 390 17.54 0.48 -31.33
CA PHE A 390 16.92 1.26 -32.40
C PHE A 390 17.70 2.51 -32.82
N TRP A 391 18.71 2.94 -32.07
CA TRP A 391 19.48 4.15 -32.40
C TRP A 391 20.96 3.85 -32.63
N LYS A 392 21.38 3.94 -33.89
CA LYS A 392 22.77 3.69 -34.32
C LYS A 392 23.81 4.64 -33.70
N LYS A 393 23.34 5.75 -33.14
CA LYS A 393 24.12 6.85 -32.59
C LYS A 393 24.39 6.71 -31.08
N THR A 394 23.98 5.60 -30.47
CA THR A 394 24.15 5.31 -29.05
C THR A 394 25.62 5.06 -28.70
N THR A 395 26.07 5.62 -27.59
CA THR A 395 27.45 5.44 -27.08
C THR A 395 27.44 4.77 -25.70
N ALA A 396 28.55 4.11 -25.33
CA ALA A 396 28.71 3.52 -23.99
C ALA A 396 28.61 4.58 -22.88
N HIS A 397 29.23 5.75 -23.07
CA HIS A 397 29.15 6.87 -22.13
C HIS A 397 27.71 7.40 -21.98
N GLY A 398 26.96 7.47 -23.08
CA GLY A 398 25.55 7.87 -23.06
C GLY A 398 24.66 6.88 -22.30
N ILE A 399 24.87 5.58 -22.47
CA ILE A 399 24.16 4.54 -21.72
C ILE A 399 24.46 4.64 -20.22
N ILE A 400 25.74 4.75 -19.83
CA ILE A 400 26.13 4.84 -18.41
C ILE A 400 25.55 6.11 -17.77
N ALA A 401 25.67 7.25 -18.44
CA ALA A 401 25.11 8.52 -17.96
C ALA A 401 23.58 8.45 -17.81
N SER A 402 22.90 7.85 -18.78
CA SER A 402 21.45 7.60 -18.72
C SER A 402 21.06 6.77 -17.51
N ILE A 403 21.69 5.62 -17.30
CA ILE A 403 21.38 4.73 -16.17
C ILE A 403 21.60 5.47 -14.84
N LEU A 404 22.74 6.13 -14.68
CA LEU A 404 23.06 6.87 -13.46
C LEU A 404 22.06 8.00 -13.20
N VAL A 405 21.76 8.83 -14.20
CA VAL A 405 20.77 9.91 -14.05
C VAL A 405 19.38 9.33 -13.80
N GLY A 406 18.99 8.25 -14.48
CA GLY A 406 17.70 7.59 -14.28
C GLY A 406 17.52 7.10 -12.84
N VAL A 407 18.52 6.41 -12.27
CA VAL A 407 18.49 5.96 -10.87
C VAL A 407 18.53 7.14 -9.90
N VAL A 408 19.48 8.05 -10.04
CA VAL A 408 19.67 9.17 -9.10
C VAL A 408 18.45 10.08 -9.11
N SER A 409 17.93 10.45 -10.29
CA SER A 409 16.76 11.34 -10.39
C SER A 409 15.50 10.67 -9.85
N SER A 410 15.22 9.41 -10.19
CA SER A 410 14.03 8.71 -9.71
C SER A 410 14.05 8.53 -8.20
N VAL A 411 15.17 8.08 -7.62
CA VAL A 411 15.32 7.92 -6.17
C VAL A 411 15.23 9.28 -5.47
N THR A 412 15.90 10.31 -5.98
CA THR A 412 15.84 11.66 -5.37
C THR A 412 14.42 12.20 -5.37
N LEU A 413 13.70 12.11 -6.49
CA LEU A 413 12.31 12.57 -6.58
C LEU A 413 11.36 11.77 -5.67
N ILE A 414 11.60 10.46 -5.48
CA ILE A 414 10.85 9.65 -4.51
C ILE A 414 11.16 10.12 -3.08
N MET A 415 12.42 10.37 -2.74
CA MET A 415 12.77 10.87 -1.39
C MET A 415 12.20 12.27 -1.12
N LEU A 416 12.04 13.10 -2.16
CA LEU A 416 11.42 14.42 -2.06
C LEU A 416 9.89 14.40 -2.18
N SER A 417 9.27 13.21 -2.24
CA SER A 417 7.83 13.06 -2.40
C SER A 417 7.04 13.35 -1.11
N PRO A 418 5.76 13.72 -1.22
CA PRO A 418 4.88 13.95 -0.07
C PRO A 418 4.84 12.75 0.90
N ASP A 419 4.74 11.52 0.37
CA ASP A 419 4.68 10.30 1.21
C ASP A 419 5.96 10.09 2.04
N MET A 420 7.13 10.45 1.49
CA MET A 420 8.39 10.40 2.24
C MET A 420 8.53 11.56 3.23
N TRP A 421 8.04 12.74 2.88
CA TRP A 421 8.03 13.92 3.74
C TRP A 421 7.28 13.68 5.06
N VAL A 422 6.09 13.07 4.98
CA VAL A 422 5.32 12.66 6.16
C VAL A 422 6.13 11.74 7.06
N ARG A 423 6.91 10.83 6.47
CA ARG A 423 7.74 9.87 7.22
C ARG A 423 8.97 10.51 7.85
N TYR A 424 9.44 11.63 7.31
CA TYR A 424 10.46 12.46 7.95
C TYR A 424 9.90 13.33 9.09
N GLY A 425 8.57 13.32 9.29
CA GLY A 425 7.89 14.14 10.29
C GLY A 425 7.54 15.54 9.82
N PHE A 426 7.58 15.81 8.51
CA PHE A 426 7.24 17.09 7.92
C PHE A 426 5.84 17.06 7.28
N ASP A 427 5.26 18.24 7.08
CA ASP A 427 3.97 18.38 6.38
C ASP A 427 4.10 18.02 4.90
N ALA A 428 3.20 17.18 4.41
CA ALA A 428 3.16 16.69 3.03
C ALA A 428 3.09 17.84 2.01
N ALA A 429 2.41 18.94 2.35
CA ALA A 429 2.26 20.10 1.46
C ALA A 429 3.56 20.87 1.25
N SER A 430 4.53 20.72 2.16
CA SER A 430 5.86 21.35 2.06
C SER A 430 6.86 20.55 1.22
N ALA A 431 6.46 19.41 0.68
CA ALA A 431 7.32 18.54 -0.12
C ALA A 431 7.78 19.26 -1.41
N PRO A 432 9.10 19.26 -1.73
CA PRO A 432 9.61 19.92 -2.94
C PRO A 432 9.06 19.34 -4.25
N MET A 433 8.73 18.04 -4.25
CA MET A 433 8.09 17.37 -5.37
C MET A 433 6.58 17.27 -5.08
N PRO A 434 5.68 17.78 -5.95
CA PRO A 434 4.24 17.78 -5.66
C PRO A 434 3.53 16.45 -5.97
N ILE A 435 4.23 15.45 -6.54
CA ILE A 435 3.67 14.14 -6.89
C ILE A 435 4.51 12.99 -6.28
N ASN A 436 3.84 11.90 -5.87
CA ASN A 436 4.52 10.75 -5.29
C ASN A 436 5.29 9.91 -6.31
N GLN A 437 4.86 9.96 -7.57
CA GLN A 437 5.38 9.09 -8.61
C GLN A 437 6.29 9.86 -9.57
N PRO A 438 7.59 9.53 -9.66
CA PRO A 438 8.56 10.36 -10.38
C PRO A 438 8.59 10.11 -11.90
N GLY A 439 7.93 9.04 -12.37
CA GLY A 439 8.09 8.50 -13.73
C GLY A 439 7.94 9.52 -14.85
N ILE A 440 7.00 10.46 -14.73
CA ILE A 440 6.78 11.51 -15.73
C ILE A 440 7.96 12.49 -15.88
N VAL A 441 8.82 12.62 -14.86
CA VAL A 441 10.01 13.49 -14.87
C VAL A 441 11.26 12.66 -15.11
N SER A 442 11.45 11.58 -14.35
CA SER A 442 12.70 10.80 -14.37
C SER A 442 12.89 10.01 -15.67
N ILE A 443 11.81 9.51 -16.29
CA ILE A 443 11.91 8.76 -17.54
C ILE A 443 12.35 9.68 -18.69
N PRO A 444 11.67 10.80 -19.00
CA PRO A 444 12.11 11.70 -20.07
C PRO A 444 13.50 12.29 -19.83
N LEU A 445 13.85 12.60 -18.57
CA LEU A 445 15.17 13.10 -18.21
C LEU A 445 16.27 12.10 -18.60
N SER A 446 16.06 10.81 -18.30
CA SER A 446 17.02 9.77 -18.68
C SER A 446 17.16 9.63 -20.20
N PHE A 447 16.06 9.69 -20.95
CA PHE A 447 16.11 9.71 -22.42
C PHE A 447 16.88 10.93 -22.95
N ALA A 448 16.63 12.11 -22.41
CA ALA A 448 17.30 13.34 -22.82
C ALA A 448 18.82 13.27 -22.57
N VAL A 449 19.24 12.80 -21.39
CA VAL A 449 20.66 12.64 -21.06
C VAL A 449 21.33 11.63 -21.99
N LEU A 450 20.67 10.50 -22.28
CA LEU A 450 21.21 9.52 -23.22
C LEU A 450 21.49 10.15 -24.58
N VAL A 451 20.52 10.91 -25.11
CA VAL A 451 20.65 11.61 -26.40
C VAL A 451 21.79 12.62 -26.36
N VAL A 452 21.80 13.52 -25.38
CA VAL A 452 22.78 14.61 -25.28
C VAL A 452 24.20 14.05 -25.14
N VAL A 453 24.42 13.13 -24.20
CA VAL A 453 25.74 12.56 -23.95
C VAL A 453 26.21 11.70 -25.13
N SER A 454 25.31 10.95 -25.77
CA SER A 454 25.69 10.16 -26.94
C SER A 454 26.06 11.02 -28.14
N LEU A 455 25.37 12.15 -28.37
CA LEU A 455 25.76 13.09 -29.41
C LEU A 455 27.09 13.78 -29.08
N ALA A 456 27.34 14.11 -27.80
CA ALA A 456 28.57 14.74 -27.36
C ALA A 456 29.80 13.81 -27.40
N THR A 457 29.60 12.50 -27.23
CA THR A 457 30.68 11.50 -27.13
C THR A 457 30.83 10.62 -28.38
N GLN A 458 30.09 10.93 -29.46
CA GLN A 458 30.31 10.29 -30.75
C GLN A 458 31.74 10.56 -31.25
N LYS A 459 32.49 9.50 -31.54
CA LYS A 459 33.71 9.63 -32.33
C LYS A 459 33.30 10.21 -33.69
N LYS A 460 33.81 11.41 -34.03
CA LYS A 460 33.79 11.90 -35.41
C LYS A 460 34.34 10.78 -36.28
N SER A 461 33.54 10.27 -37.20
CA SER A 461 34.04 9.41 -38.27
C SER A 461 35.18 10.18 -38.93
N GLU A 462 36.41 9.72 -38.77
CA GLU A 462 37.50 10.17 -39.62
C GLU A 462 37.04 9.93 -41.05
N THR A 463 36.88 11.02 -41.78
CA THR A 463 36.64 10.99 -43.20
C THR A 463 37.91 10.39 -43.78
N VAL A 464 37.85 9.13 -44.17
CA VAL A 464 38.89 8.53 -45.03
C VAL A 464 38.85 9.35 -46.30
N ALA A 465 39.78 10.29 -46.42
CA ALA A 465 40.05 11.00 -47.65
C ALA A 465 40.81 10.02 -48.55
N ASP A 466 40.10 9.38 -49.46
CA ASP A 466 40.71 8.72 -50.61
C ASP A 466 41.36 9.81 -51.49
N VAL A 467 42.69 9.75 -51.60
CA VAL A 467 43.48 10.29 -52.72
C VAL A 467 44.33 9.16 -53.25
#